data_AF-A0ABD7KFC6-F1
#
_entry.id   AF-A0ABD7KFC6-F1
#
_cell.length_a   1.000
_cell.length_b   1.000
_cell.length_c   1.000
_cell.angle_alpha   90.00
_cell.angle_beta   90.00
_cell.angle_gamma   90.00
#
_symmetry.space_group_name_H-M   'P 1'
#
loop_
_entity.id
_entity.type
_entity.pdbx_description
1 polymer ?
#
loop_
_entity_poly.entity_id
_entity_poly.type
_entity_poly.pdbx_seq_one_letter_code
_entity_poly.pdbx_strand_id
1 'polypeptide(L)'
;MKKDIWCKKMTKMDDDFLQYDLDWFLSSQEGYLAHFATADQGPIPERIKSSVEDYNFIFDYIYSLEPLSEVYVIEGNLPAFSNDNQRSSYLRSFVEMSSKGLFSYDYEQGGYKLISKPKTPLKYEILPNEVKGVIYVAEREIDL
;
A
#
# COMPACT_ATOMS: atom_id res chain seq x y z
N MET A 1 17.43 19.48 -5.15
CA MET A 1 17.20 19.34 -3.70
C MET A 1 15.78 19.77 -3.38
N LYS A 2 14.84 18.82 -3.31
CA LYS A 2 13.52 18.94 -2.69
C LYS A 2 13.14 17.54 -2.22
N LYS A 3 13.39 17.22 -0.94
CA LYS A 3 13.13 15.91 -0.33
C LYS A 3 12.04 15.97 0.77
N ASP A 4 11.28 17.05 0.84
CA ASP A 4 10.64 17.42 2.13
C ASP A 4 9.13 17.65 2.04
N ILE A 5 8.37 16.78 1.37
CA ILE A 5 6.88 16.83 1.46
C ILE A 5 6.22 15.47 1.75
N TRP A 6 6.90 14.32 1.59
CA TRP A 6 6.20 13.01 1.69
C TRP A 6 6.58 12.10 2.87
N CYS A 7 7.62 12.38 3.65
CA CYS A 7 7.98 11.51 4.78
C CYS A 7 8.40 12.33 5.99
N LYS A 8 7.45 12.60 6.90
CA LYS A 8 7.80 12.94 8.27
C LYS A 8 7.97 11.62 9.01
N LYS A 9 9.21 11.24 9.33
CA LYS A 9 9.51 10.03 10.13
C LYS A 9 8.71 10.07 11.43
N MET A 10 7.83 9.09 11.65
CA MET A 10 6.81 9.16 12.69
C MET A 10 7.38 8.79 14.07
N THR A 11 6.88 9.45 15.11
CA THR A 11 7.35 9.26 16.49
C THR A 11 6.27 8.74 17.46
N LYS A 12 4.96 8.83 17.13
CA LYS A 12 3.80 8.29 17.90
C LYS A 12 2.54 8.15 17.00
N MET A 13 1.65 7.21 17.34
CA MET A 13 0.28 7.07 16.81
C MET A 13 -0.69 7.64 17.87
N ASP A 14 -1.31 8.79 17.62
CA ASP A 14 -2.33 9.44 18.48
C ASP A 14 -3.66 9.62 17.73
N ASP A 15 -4.75 10.09 18.35
CA ASP A 15 -6.05 10.22 17.63
C ASP A 15 -6.01 11.24 16.47
N ASP A 16 -5.03 12.17 16.47
CA ASP A 16 -4.77 13.09 15.36
C ASP A 16 -4.05 12.40 14.16
N PHE A 17 -3.56 11.17 14.33
CA PHE A 17 -2.96 10.29 13.32
C PHE A 17 -3.95 9.87 12.21
N LEU A 18 -5.23 9.74 12.54
CA LEU A 18 -6.29 9.31 11.61
C LEU A 18 -6.71 10.39 10.60
N GLN A 19 -6.09 11.58 10.64
CA GLN A 19 -6.36 12.69 9.71
C GLN A 19 -5.46 12.72 8.45
N TYR A 20 -4.62 11.71 8.24
CA TYR A 20 -3.73 11.63 7.08
C TYR A 20 -4.00 10.38 6.25
N ASP A 21 -3.84 10.52 4.92
CA ASP A 21 -3.96 9.43 3.96
C ASP A 21 -2.82 8.46 4.20
N LEU A 22 -3.14 7.38 4.92
CA LEU A 22 -2.20 6.36 5.34
C LEU A 22 -2.19 5.20 4.36
N ASP A 23 -0.99 4.74 4.07
CA ASP A 23 -0.77 3.51 3.33
C ASP A 23 -0.46 2.38 4.33
N TRP A 24 -1.06 1.22 4.14
CA TRP A 24 -0.70 0.02 4.91
C TRP A 24 -0.49 -1.19 4.00
N PHE A 25 0.24 -2.18 4.52
CA PHE A 25 0.74 -3.30 3.75
C PHE A 25 0.36 -4.63 4.38
N LEU A 26 0.18 -5.63 3.52
CA LEU A 26 -0.19 -6.98 3.93
C LEU A 26 0.42 -8.04 3.03
N SER A 27 0.68 -9.22 3.60
CA SER A 27 0.83 -10.47 2.88
C SER A 27 -0.44 -11.32 3.00
N SER A 28 -0.95 -11.82 1.88
CA SER A 28 -1.96 -12.89 1.89
C SER A 28 -1.36 -14.22 2.35
N GLN A 29 -2.21 -15.23 2.55
CA GLN A 29 -1.78 -16.57 2.94
C GLN A 29 -1.03 -17.29 1.79
N GLU A 30 -1.35 -16.93 0.55
CA GLU A 30 -0.69 -17.39 -0.69
C GLU A 30 0.63 -16.62 -0.94
N GLY A 31 0.99 -15.72 -0.03
CA GLY A 31 2.23 -14.96 -0.04
C GLY A 31 2.25 -13.83 -1.06
N TYR A 32 1.11 -13.35 -1.54
CA TYR A 32 1.05 -12.13 -2.35
C TYR A 32 1.05 -10.89 -1.46
N LEU A 33 1.72 -9.83 -1.90
CA LEU A 33 1.78 -8.58 -1.15
C LEU A 33 0.80 -7.55 -1.69
N ALA A 34 0.14 -6.83 -0.78
CA ALA A 34 -0.76 -5.75 -1.14
C ALA A 34 -0.44 -4.46 -0.38
N HIS A 35 -0.75 -3.36 -1.03
CA HIS A 35 -0.73 -1.99 -0.56
C HIS A 35 -2.17 -1.46 -0.52
N PHE A 36 -2.50 -0.71 0.51
CA PHE A 36 -3.82 -0.14 0.73
C PHE A 36 -3.72 1.33 1.11
N ALA A 37 -4.18 2.22 0.21
CA ALA A 37 -4.36 3.64 0.51
C ALA A 37 -5.71 3.85 1.20
N THR A 38 -5.72 4.51 2.34
CA THR A 38 -6.92 4.66 3.18
C THR A 38 -7.86 5.76 2.72
N ALA A 39 -7.42 6.72 1.91
CA ALA A 39 -8.20 7.88 1.52
C ALA A 39 -8.84 8.59 2.73
N ASP A 40 -8.09 8.68 3.84
CA ASP A 40 -8.52 9.21 5.15
C ASP A 40 -9.71 8.48 5.82
N GLN A 41 -10.20 7.38 5.26
CA GLN A 41 -11.45 6.72 5.71
C GLN A 41 -11.33 5.20 5.87
N GLY A 42 -10.32 4.60 5.24
CA GLY A 42 -10.16 3.15 5.15
C GLY A 42 -9.77 2.53 6.49
N PRO A 43 -10.37 1.40 6.86
CA PRO A 43 -10.04 0.74 8.11
C PRO A 43 -8.63 0.14 8.04
N ILE A 44 -7.82 0.44 9.05
CA ILE A 44 -6.51 -0.18 9.26
C ILE A 44 -6.63 -1.25 10.37
N PRO A 45 -6.10 -2.47 10.20
CA PRO A 45 -6.06 -3.48 11.26
C PRO A 45 -5.38 -2.98 12.55
N GLU A 46 -5.97 -3.26 13.71
CA GLU A 46 -5.44 -2.84 15.02
C GLU A 46 -4.00 -3.32 15.28
N ARG A 47 -3.64 -4.49 14.74
CA ARG A 47 -2.26 -5.00 14.84
C ARG A 47 -1.25 -4.07 14.16
N ILE A 48 -1.60 -3.46 13.03
CA ILE A 48 -0.73 -2.47 12.36
C ILE A 48 -0.65 -1.20 13.19
N LYS A 49 -1.75 -0.79 13.82
CA LYS A 49 -1.79 0.38 14.73
C LYS A 49 -1.01 0.17 16.03
N SER A 50 -0.70 -1.06 16.39
CA SER A 50 -0.06 -1.37 17.69
C SER A 50 1.42 -1.01 17.76
N SER A 51 2.09 -0.80 16.61
CA SER A 51 3.54 -0.56 16.55
C SER A 51 3.91 0.42 15.42
N VAL A 52 4.19 1.67 15.80
CA VAL A 52 4.68 2.72 14.88
C VAL A 52 6.04 2.37 14.30
N GLU A 53 6.88 1.67 15.08
CA GLU A 53 8.22 1.26 14.65
C GLU A 53 8.12 0.23 13.52
N ASP A 54 7.30 -0.80 13.69
CA ASP A 54 7.08 -1.83 12.66
C ASP A 54 6.43 -1.24 11.41
N TYR A 55 5.44 -0.35 11.59
CA TYR A 55 4.83 0.38 10.49
C TYR A 55 5.89 1.14 9.67
N ASN A 56 6.71 1.97 10.33
CA ASN A 56 7.72 2.78 9.66
C ASN A 56 8.76 1.90 8.97
N PHE A 57 9.16 0.80 9.60
CA PHE A 57 10.11 -0.14 9.03
C PHE A 57 9.57 -0.78 7.74
N ILE A 58 8.32 -1.26 7.75
CA ILE A 58 7.68 -1.83 6.55
C ILE A 58 7.50 -0.77 5.47
N PHE A 59 7.05 0.42 5.86
CA PHE A 59 6.88 1.55 4.93
C PHE A 59 8.20 1.89 4.24
N ASP A 60 9.28 2.11 5.00
CA ASP A 60 10.60 2.41 4.47
C ASP A 60 11.11 1.28 3.56
N TYR A 61 10.93 0.02 3.97
CA TYR A 61 11.31 -1.14 3.17
C TYR A 61 10.60 -1.15 1.81
N ILE A 62 9.26 -1.11 1.79
CA ILE A 62 8.49 -1.18 0.54
C ILE A 62 8.82 0.00 -0.37
N TYR A 63 8.94 1.21 0.17
CA TYR A 63 9.28 2.39 -0.65
C TYR A 63 10.68 2.33 -1.25
N SER A 64 11.62 1.66 -0.59
CA SER A 64 12.99 1.45 -1.08
C SER A 64 13.14 0.35 -2.14
N LEU A 65 12.10 -0.45 -2.39
CA LEU A 65 12.14 -1.46 -3.43
C LEU A 65 12.26 -0.82 -4.81
N GLU A 66 13.14 -1.39 -5.63
CA GLU A 66 13.23 -1.05 -7.04
C GLU A 66 12.05 -1.67 -7.83
N PRO A 67 11.61 -1.04 -8.93
CA PRO A 67 10.59 -1.62 -9.81
C PRO A 67 11.03 -3.00 -10.34
N LEU A 68 10.10 -3.95 -10.28
CA LEU A 68 10.28 -5.35 -10.66
C LEU A 68 9.35 -5.78 -11.82
N SER A 69 8.20 -5.12 -11.96
CA SER A 69 7.09 -5.62 -12.74
C SER A 69 6.47 -4.54 -13.62
N GLU A 70 6.00 -4.95 -14.81
CA GLU A 70 4.98 -4.20 -15.54
C GLU A 70 3.69 -4.12 -14.72
N VAL A 71 2.86 -3.11 -14.98
CA VAL A 71 1.65 -2.83 -14.20
C VAL A 71 0.41 -2.89 -15.09
N TYR A 72 -0.65 -3.51 -14.57
CA TYR A 72 -2.00 -3.44 -15.13
C TYR A 72 -2.88 -2.55 -14.25
N VAL A 73 -3.53 -1.56 -14.87
CA VAL A 73 -4.55 -0.73 -14.22
C VAL A 73 -5.92 -1.37 -14.41
N ILE A 74 -6.73 -1.40 -13.36
CA ILE A 74 -8.08 -1.96 -13.38
C ILE A 74 -9.07 -0.85 -13.74
N GLU A 75 -9.20 -0.57 -15.03
CA GLU A 75 -10.02 0.57 -15.54
C GLU A 75 -11.46 0.58 -14.99
N GLY A 76 -12.07 -0.61 -14.81
CA GLY A 76 -13.43 -0.74 -14.29
C GLY A 76 -13.61 -0.32 -12.83
N ASN A 77 -12.52 -0.19 -12.07
CA ASN A 77 -12.55 0.23 -10.66
C ASN A 77 -12.15 1.70 -10.47
N LEU A 78 -11.77 2.40 -11.54
CA LEU A 78 -11.34 3.78 -11.42
C LEU A 78 -12.53 4.74 -11.24
N PRO A 79 -12.36 5.82 -10.45
CA PRO A 79 -13.33 6.90 -10.42
C PRO A 79 -13.35 7.66 -11.75
N ALA A 80 -14.39 8.47 -11.95
CA ALA A 80 -14.45 9.36 -13.10
C ALA A 80 -13.44 10.51 -12.96
N PHE A 81 -12.66 10.76 -14.01
CA PHE A 81 -11.71 11.88 -14.06
C PHE A 81 -12.18 12.94 -15.05
N SER A 82 -11.91 14.20 -14.73
CA SER A 82 -12.22 15.33 -15.61
C SER A 82 -11.23 15.46 -16.76
N ASN A 83 -10.01 14.91 -16.63
CA ASN A 83 -8.97 14.92 -17.64
C ASN A 83 -7.84 13.92 -17.32
N ASP A 84 -6.94 13.73 -18.29
CA ASP A 84 -5.81 12.80 -18.19
C ASP A 84 -4.78 13.18 -17.11
N ASN A 85 -4.65 14.47 -16.79
CA ASN A 85 -3.73 14.91 -15.73
C ASN A 85 -4.23 14.48 -14.35
N GLN A 86 -5.54 14.60 -14.10
CA GLN A 86 -6.15 14.12 -12.86
C GLN A 86 -6.01 12.60 -12.75
N ARG A 87 -6.30 11.87 -13.84
CA ARG A 87 -6.12 10.42 -13.91
C ARG A 87 -4.68 10.01 -13.62
N SER A 88 -3.72 10.64 -14.28
CA SER A 88 -2.30 10.32 -14.11
C SER A 88 -1.80 10.66 -12.70
N SER A 89 -2.29 11.76 -12.12
CA SER A 89 -1.95 12.13 -10.74
C SER A 89 -2.51 11.14 -9.73
N TYR A 90 -3.76 10.70 -9.91
CA TYR A 90 -4.39 9.69 -9.05
C TYR A 90 -3.64 8.36 -9.14
N LEU A 91 -3.37 7.87 -10.36
CA LEU A 91 -2.74 6.56 -10.57
C LEU A 91 -1.28 6.47 -10.11
N ARG A 92 -0.60 7.59 -9.84
CA ARG A 92 0.85 7.64 -9.63
C ARG A 92 1.33 6.71 -8.51
N SER A 93 0.76 6.81 -7.31
CA SER A 93 1.14 5.98 -6.16
C SER A 93 0.77 4.51 -6.38
N PHE A 94 -0.41 4.25 -6.93
CA PHE A 94 -0.87 2.88 -7.19
C PHE A 94 0.05 2.15 -8.18
N VAL A 95 0.37 2.81 -9.30
CA VAL A 95 1.31 2.27 -10.31
C VAL A 95 2.70 2.11 -9.72
N GLU A 96 3.17 3.04 -8.89
CA GLU A 96 4.46 2.90 -8.20
C GLU A 96 4.50 1.62 -7.36
N MET A 97 3.50 1.38 -6.50
CA MET A 97 3.45 0.19 -5.65
C MET A 97 3.33 -1.10 -6.46
N SER A 98 2.48 -1.11 -7.50
CA SER A 98 2.36 -2.27 -8.38
C SER A 98 3.60 -2.52 -9.22
N SER A 99 4.37 -1.50 -9.58
CA SER A 99 5.64 -1.71 -10.28
C SER A 99 6.66 -2.46 -9.40
N LYS A 100 6.56 -2.32 -8.08
CA LYS A 100 7.39 -3.02 -7.08
C LYS A 100 6.87 -4.44 -6.77
N GLY A 101 5.77 -4.86 -7.40
CA GLY A 101 5.20 -6.20 -7.25
C GLY A 101 4.02 -6.30 -6.29
N LEU A 102 3.41 -5.18 -5.86
CA LEU A 102 2.28 -5.18 -4.91
C LEU A 102 0.93 -4.96 -5.60
N PHE A 103 -0.09 -5.69 -5.17
CA PHE A 103 -1.48 -5.37 -5.52
C PHE A 103 -1.88 -4.09 -4.79
N SER A 104 -2.37 -3.08 -5.51
CA SER A 104 -2.56 -1.75 -4.96
C SER A 104 -4.03 -1.36 -4.93
N TYR A 105 -4.54 -1.12 -3.73
CA TYR A 105 -5.95 -0.85 -3.46
C TYR A 105 -6.15 0.57 -2.96
N ASP A 106 -7.29 1.14 -3.32
CA ASP A 106 -7.80 2.41 -2.81
C ASP A 106 -9.08 2.18 -2.02
N TYR A 107 -9.30 2.94 -0.95
CA TYR A 107 -10.54 2.85 -0.20
C TYR A 107 -11.59 3.78 -0.81
N GLU A 108 -12.69 3.20 -1.28
CA GLU A 108 -13.78 3.96 -1.88
C GLU A 108 -15.13 3.31 -1.57
N GLN A 109 -16.14 4.12 -1.23
CA GLN A 109 -17.52 3.67 -1.06
C GLN A 109 -17.71 2.51 -0.05
N GLY A 110 -16.92 2.51 1.03
CA GLY A 110 -17.05 1.53 2.11
C GLY A 110 -16.20 0.28 1.94
N GLY A 111 -15.30 0.22 0.95
CA GLY A 111 -14.41 -0.92 0.77
C GLY A 111 -13.14 -0.60 -0.02
N TYR A 112 -12.15 -1.47 0.11
CA TYR A 112 -10.94 -1.41 -0.70
C TYR A 112 -11.18 -1.99 -2.08
N LYS A 113 -10.86 -1.22 -3.13
CA LYS A 113 -10.97 -1.63 -4.53
C LYS A 113 -9.59 -1.73 -5.15
N LEU A 114 -9.35 -2.80 -5.90
CA LEU A 114 -8.08 -2.97 -6.61
C LEU A 114 -7.97 -1.94 -7.74
N ILE A 115 -6.95 -1.08 -7.69
CA ILE A 115 -6.71 -0.03 -8.69
C ILE A 115 -5.66 -0.46 -9.70
N SER A 116 -4.59 -1.09 -9.23
CA SER A 116 -3.56 -1.64 -10.10
C SER A 116 -2.96 -2.92 -9.54
N LYS A 117 -2.43 -3.75 -10.42
CA LYS A 117 -1.77 -4.99 -10.06
C LYS A 117 -0.48 -5.22 -10.84
N PRO A 118 0.48 -5.93 -10.27
CA PRO A 118 1.69 -6.34 -10.96
C PRO A 118 1.37 -7.44 -11.97
N LYS A 119 2.12 -7.47 -13.07
CA LYS A 119 2.24 -8.64 -13.94
C LYS A 119 3.03 -9.76 -13.28
N THR A 120 4.06 -9.42 -12.52
CA THR A 120 4.93 -10.32 -11.75
C THR A 120 4.88 -9.94 -10.28
N PRO A 121 4.06 -10.62 -9.46
CA PRO A 121 3.93 -10.29 -8.04
C PRO A 121 5.20 -10.55 -7.23
N LEU A 122 5.51 -9.66 -6.28
CA LEU A 122 6.50 -9.91 -5.24
C LEU A 122 5.91 -10.89 -4.23
N LYS A 123 6.70 -11.92 -3.87
CA LYS A 123 6.25 -12.99 -2.98
C LYS A 123 6.82 -12.87 -1.59
N TYR A 124 6.00 -13.15 -0.58
CA TYR A 124 6.40 -13.19 0.83
C TYR A 124 7.63 -14.06 1.06
N GLU A 125 7.73 -15.20 0.37
CA GLU A 125 8.82 -16.16 0.55
C GLU A 125 10.22 -15.58 0.25
N ILE A 126 10.31 -14.58 -0.63
CA ILE A 126 11.57 -13.92 -0.99
C ILE A 126 11.87 -12.68 -0.15
N LEU A 127 10.98 -12.28 0.76
CA LEU A 127 11.23 -11.17 1.67
C LEU A 127 12.36 -11.50 2.67
N PRO A 128 13.16 -10.50 3.09
CA PRO A 128 14.10 -10.65 4.20
C PRO A 128 13.39 -11.11 5.48
N ASN A 129 14.11 -11.84 6.35
CA ASN A 129 13.53 -12.40 7.57
C ASN A 129 13.05 -11.31 8.53
N GLU A 130 13.74 -10.17 8.55
CA GLU A 130 13.37 -8.99 9.33
C GLU A 130 12.00 -8.47 8.90
N VAL A 131 11.74 -8.39 7.59
CA VAL A 131 10.45 -7.96 7.03
C VAL A 131 9.36 -8.99 7.32
N LYS A 132 9.66 -10.28 7.18
CA LYS A 132 8.73 -11.37 7.52
C LYS A 132 8.31 -11.35 9.00
N GLY A 133 9.20 -10.89 9.89
CA GLY A 133 8.93 -10.81 11.32
C GLY A 133 7.88 -9.77 11.70
N VAL A 134 7.66 -8.75 10.86
CA VAL A 134 6.82 -7.59 11.19
C VAL A 134 5.67 -7.33 10.21
N ILE A 135 5.76 -7.75 8.94
CA ILE A 135 4.69 -7.52 7.97
C ILE A 135 3.40 -8.24 8.42
N TYR A 136 2.27 -7.56 8.29
CA TYR A 136 0.98 -8.15 8.63
C TYR A 136 0.63 -9.27 7.64
N VAL A 137 0.34 -10.47 8.17
CA VAL A 137 -0.10 -11.62 7.39
C VAL A 137 -1.58 -11.85 7.65
N ALA A 138 -2.38 -11.98 6.59
CA ALA A 138 -3.82 -12.16 6.69
C ALA A 138 -4.19 -13.43 7.48
N GLU A 139 -5.05 -13.29 8.49
CA GLU A 139 -5.55 -14.42 9.27
C GLU A 139 -6.55 -15.31 8.50
N ARG A 140 -7.10 -14.77 7.41
CA ARG A 140 -8.05 -15.47 6.53
C ARG A 140 -7.58 -15.33 5.08
N GLU A 141 -8.04 -16.26 4.26
CA GLU A 141 -7.88 -16.20 2.81
C GLU A 141 -8.53 -14.91 2.29
N ILE A 142 -7.77 -14.20 1.45
CA ILE A 142 -8.19 -12.98 0.76
C ILE A 142 -7.84 -13.14 -0.70
N ASP A 143 -8.81 -12.93 -1.57
CA ASP A 143 -8.61 -13.05 -3.01
C ASP A 143 -7.92 -11.78 -3.52
N LEU A 144 -6.64 -11.91 -3.91
CA LEU A 144 -5.79 -10.82 -4.41
C LEU A 144 -5.55 -10.94 -5.93
#